data_AF-W0S162-F1
#
_entry.id   AF-W0S162-F1
#
_cell.length_a   1.000
_cell.length_b   1.000
_cell.length_c   1.000
_cell.angle_alpha   90.00
_cell.angle_beta   90.00
_cell.angle_gamma   90.00
#
_symmetry.space_group_name_H-M   'P 1'
#
loop_
_entity.id
_entity.type
_entity.pdbx_description
1 polymer ?
#
loop_
_entity_poly.entity_id
_entity_poly.type
_entity_poly.pdbx_seq_one_letter_code
_entity_poly.pdbx_strand_id
1 'polypeptide(L)'
;WGKTDQPLFLNAAALIKTFLPPLLFLDFLLSVEMKLKRKRLELWGPRTIDLDILFLGNHTCKTPKLTIPHPYMLERIFVLAPLADILPNQIIQTKTILEWKNQLDQNAVKIIENNQWYQPSF
;
A
#
# COMPACT_ATOMS: atom_id res chain seq x y z
N TRP A 1 -11.29 -6.94 -6.52
CA TRP A 1 -10.52 -8.18 -6.31
C TRP A 1 -10.58 -8.54 -4.83
N GLY A 2 -10.87 -9.80 -4.49
CA GLY A 2 -10.85 -10.29 -3.10
C GLY A 2 -12.02 -11.23 -2.80
N LYS A 3 -11.85 -12.13 -1.82
CA LYS A 3 -12.97 -12.85 -1.19
C LYS A 3 -13.92 -11.79 -0.62
N THR A 4 -15.21 -11.86 -0.96
CA THR A 4 -16.25 -10.95 -0.43
C THR A 4 -16.64 -11.30 1.02
N ASP A 5 -16.26 -12.49 1.47
CA ASP A 5 -16.55 -13.02 2.80
C ASP A 5 -15.32 -12.90 3.72
N GLN A 6 -14.78 -11.69 3.83
CA GLN A 6 -13.71 -11.36 4.77
C GLN A 6 -13.91 -9.94 5.32
N PRO A 7 -13.44 -9.65 6.55
CA PRO A 7 -13.49 -8.30 7.09
C PRO A 7 -12.81 -7.31 6.13
N LEU A 8 -13.36 -6.11 6.04
CA LEU A 8 -12.78 -5.04 5.24
C LEU A 8 -11.38 -4.70 5.77
N PHE A 9 -10.42 -4.51 4.86
CA PHE A 9 -9.06 -4.13 5.23
C PHE A 9 -9.00 -2.65 5.63
N LEU A 10 -8.24 -2.37 6.68
CA LEU A 10 -7.76 -1.02 6.98
C LEU A 10 -6.47 -0.80 6.20
N ASN A 11 -6.41 0.32 5.47
CA ASN A 11 -5.26 0.70 4.65
C ASN A 11 -4.64 1.99 5.20
N ALA A 12 -3.32 2.09 5.10
CA ALA A 12 -2.54 3.27 5.46
C ALA A 12 -1.31 3.36 4.57
N ALA A 13 -0.66 4.52 4.55
CA ALA A 13 0.60 4.74 3.85
C ALA A 13 1.66 5.21 4.86
N ALA A 14 2.92 4.84 4.61
CA ALA A 14 4.04 5.24 5.43
C ALA A 14 5.18 5.75 4.54
N LEU A 15 5.80 6.86 4.96
CA LEU A 15 7.05 7.34 4.37
C LEU A 15 8.21 6.84 5.22
N ILE A 16 9.14 6.11 4.60
CA ILE A 16 10.27 5.47 5.28
C ILE A 16 11.56 5.95 4.63
N LYS A 17 12.53 6.37 5.46
CA LYS A 17 13.91 6.62 5.03
C LYS A 17 14.73 5.36 5.26
N THR A 18 15.36 4.84 4.22
CA THR A 18 16.20 3.64 4.27
C THR A 18 17.39 3.76 3.34
N PHE A 19 18.47 3.06 3.65
CA PHE A 19 19.64 2.89 2.79
C PHE A 19 19.64 1.52 2.08
N LEU A 20 18.62 0.68 2.34
CA LEU A 20 18.52 -0.63 1.71
C LEU A 20 18.11 -0.50 0.24
N PRO A 21 18.76 -1.24 -0.68
CA PRO A 21 18.32 -1.35 -2.07
C PRO A 21 16.97 -2.09 -2.16
N PRO A 22 16.22 -1.93 -3.27
CA PRO A 22 14.85 -2.45 -3.41
C PRO A 22 14.62 -3.88 -2.95
N LEU A 23 15.45 -4.83 -3.38
CA LEU A 23 15.27 -6.25 -3.05
C LEU A 23 15.57 -6.55 -1.57
N LEU A 24 16.58 -5.91 -0.98
CA LEU A 24 16.85 -6.07 0.46
C LEU A 24 15.78 -5.40 1.33
N PHE A 25 15.19 -4.30 0.85
CA PHE A 25 14.06 -3.68 1.52
C PHE A 25 12.80 -4.57 1.45
N LEU A 26 12.55 -5.22 0.30
CA LEU A 26 11.49 -6.22 0.19
C LEU A 26 11.69 -7.37 1.20
N ASP A 27 12.89 -7.95 1.27
CA ASP A 27 13.20 -9.03 2.22
C ASP A 27 12.99 -8.57 3.67
N PHE A 28 13.38 -7.32 3.98
CA PHE A 28 13.10 -6.72 5.28
C PHE A 28 11.61 -6.64 5.59
N LEU A 29 10.78 -6.13 4.68
CA LEU A 29 9.33 -6.04 4.87
C LEU A 29 8.68 -7.42 5.03
N LEU A 30 9.07 -8.41 4.21
CA LEU A 30 8.60 -9.79 4.35
C LEU A 30 8.96 -10.39 5.72
N SER A 31 10.13 -10.04 6.27
CA SER A 31 10.50 -10.45 7.64
C SER A 31 9.62 -9.81 8.72
N VAL A 32 9.20 -8.56 8.53
CA VAL A 32 8.28 -7.85 9.43
C VAL A 32 6.90 -8.47 9.37
N GLU A 33 6.38 -8.71 8.17
CA GLU A 33 5.12 -9.42 7.99
C GLU A 33 5.15 -10.79 8.65
N MET A 34 6.23 -11.56 8.47
CA MET A 34 6.36 -12.89 9.07
C MET A 34 6.30 -12.84 10.60
N LYS A 35 6.96 -11.84 11.22
CA LYS A 35 6.91 -11.63 12.68
C LYS A 35 5.49 -11.29 13.15
N LEU A 36 4.76 -10.46 12.39
CA LEU A 36 3.39 -10.07 12.72
C LEU A 36 2.38 -11.22 12.46
N LYS A 37 2.60 -12.02 11.41
CA LYS A 37 1.83 -13.22 11.05
C LYS A 37 2.10 -14.42 11.99
N ARG A 38 3.16 -14.38 12.83
CA ARG A 38 3.51 -15.49 13.75
C ARG A 38 2.45 -15.73 14.84
N LYS A 39 1.49 -14.82 15.02
CA LYS A 39 0.23 -15.08 15.75
C LYS A 39 -0.76 -15.88 14.87
N ARG A 40 -0.33 -17.04 14.35
CA ARG A 40 -1.20 -17.97 13.60
C ARG A 40 -2.28 -18.52 14.55
N LEU A 41 -3.45 -17.89 14.57
CA LEU A 41 -4.62 -18.44 15.24
C LEU A 41 -5.33 -19.48 14.34
N GLU A 42 -5.25 -19.36 13.01
CA GLU A 42 -5.81 -20.35 12.06
C GLU A 42 -4.98 -20.47 10.77
N LEU A 43 -4.85 -21.70 10.24
CA LEU A 43 -4.44 -21.92 8.85
C LEU A 43 -5.55 -21.36 7.95
N TRP A 44 -5.24 -20.47 7.01
CA TRP A 44 -6.19 -19.79 6.10
C TRP A 44 -7.00 -18.63 6.69
N GLY A 45 -6.70 -18.21 7.92
CA GLY A 45 -7.27 -16.99 8.50
C GLY A 45 -6.84 -15.71 7.73
N PRO A 46 -7.60 -14.61 7.87
CA PRO A 46 -7.29 -13.33 7.23
C PRO A 46 -5.85 -12.88 7.56
N ARG A 47 -5.16 -12.31 6.56
CA ARG A 47 -3.79 -11.79 6.76
C ARG A 47 -3.84 -10.69 7.81
N THR A 48 -3.03 -10.82 8.87
CA THR A 48 -2.93 -9.79 9.91
C THR A 48 -2.41 -8.46 9.35
N ILE A 49 -1.52 -8.51 8.35
CA ILE A 49 -0.97 -7.34 7.66
C ILE A 49 -0.39 -7.75 6.29
N ASP A 50 -0.39 -6.81 5.35
CA ASP A 50 0.26 -6.87 4.04
C ASP A 50 1.04 -5.55 3.85
N LEU A 51 2.30 -5.62 3.42
CA LEU A 51 3.20 -4.48 3.26
C LEU A 51 3.71 -4.40 1.81
N ASP A 52 3.18 -3.45 1.05
CA ASP A 52 3.56 -3.21 -0.34
C ASP A 52 4.57 -2.05 -0.47
N ILE A 53 5.60 -2.24 -1.30
CA ILE A 53 6.48 -1.14 -1.73
C ILE A 53 5.83 -0.42 -2.91
N LEU A 54 5.32 0.79 -2.69
CA LEU A 54 4.70 1.59 -3.75
C LEU A 54 5.75 2.20 -4.70
N PHE A 55 6.76 2.85 -4.13
CA PHE A 55 7.93 3.34 -4.86
C PHE A 55 9.12 3.50 -3.89
N LEU A 56 10.34 3.61 -4.41
CA LEU A 56 11.54 3.80 -3.59
C LEU A 56 12.47 4.83 -4.24
N GLY A 57 12.39 6.09 -3.78
CA GLY A 57 13.14 7.19 -4.37
C GLY A 57 12.97 7.24 -5.90
N ASN A 58 14.09 7.29 -6.63
CA ASN A 58 14.12 7.26 -8.10
C ASN A 58 14.39 5.85 -8.67
N HIS A 59 14.35 4.80 -7.84
CA HIS A 59 14.59 3.45 -8.31
C HIS A 59 13.44 2.97 -9.21
N THR A 60 13.80 2.28 -10.28
CA THR A 60 12.89 1.42 -11.03
C THR A 60 13.37 -0.01 -10.92
N CYS A 61 12.44 -0.95 -10.77
CA CYS A 61 12.75 -2.36 -10.64
C CYS A 61 11.69 -3.14 -11.41
N LYS A 62 12.11 -4.11 -12.22
CA LYS A 62 11.20 -5.04 -12.89
C LYS A 62 11.83 -6.42 -12.86
N THR A 63 11.55 -7.14 -11.78
CA THR A 63 12.01 -8.51 -11.56
C THR A 63 10.81 -9.41 -11.30
N PRO A 64 10.96 -10.74 -11.37
CA PRO A 64 9.89 -11.66 -10.98
C PRO A 64 9.41 -11.47 -9.53
N LYS A 65 10.25 -10.91 -8.65
CA LYS A 65 9.95 -10.73 -7.22
C LYS A 65 9.40 -9.34 -6.87
N LEU A 66 9.76 -8.31 -7.65
CA LEU A 66 9.51 -6.92 -7.30
C LEU A 66 9.35 -6.06 -8.55
N THR A 67 8.29 -5.27 -8.59
CA THR A 67 8.07 -4.21 -9.58
C THR A 67 7.93 -2.87 -8.87
N ILE A 68 8.77 -1.91 -9.24
CA ILE A 68 8.77 -0.53 -8.72
C ILE A 68 8.80 0.45 -9.90
N PRO A 69 7.92 1.48 -9.93
CA PRO A 69 6.77 1.68 -9.03
C PRO A 69 5.76 0.53 -9.08
N HIS A 70 5.00 0.34 -8.01
CA HIS A 70 4.02 -0.74 -7.90
C HIS A 70 3.00 -0.61 -9.05
N PRO A 71 2.79 -1.66 -9.87
CA PRO A 71 2.12 -1.54 -11.16
C PRO A 71 0.66 -1.07 -11.05
N TYR A 72 -0.02 -1.41 -9.96
CA TYR A 72 -1.44 -1.10 -9.75
C TYR A 72 -1.68 0.00 -8.71
N MET A 73 -0.64 0.71 -8.23
CA MET A 73 -0.85 1.71 -7.16
C MET A 73 -1.75 2.86 -7.61
N LEU A 74 -1.67 3.23 -8.89
CA LEU A 74 -2.38 4.38 -9.46
C LEU A 74 -3.87 4.09 -9.75
N GLU A 75 -4.28 2.82 -9.68
CA GLU A 75 -5.64 2.37 -9.95
C GLU A 75 -6.47 2.17 -8.66
N ARG A 76 -5.85 2.38 -7.49
CA ARG A 76 -6.41 1.99 -6.19
C ARG A 76 -6.59 3.19 -5.27
N ILE A 77 -7.83 3.59 -5.04
CA ILE A 77 -8.13 4.75 -4.19
C ILE A 77 -7.71 4.53 -2.73
N PHE A 78 -7.82 3.30 -2.20
CA PHE A 78 -7.38 2.97 -0.85
C PHE A 78 -5.85 2.98 -0.68
N VAL A 79 -5.09 3.08 -1.79
CA VAL A 79 -3.64 3.31 -1.80
C VAL A 79 -3.35 4.81 -1.97
N LEU A 80 -3.97 5.45 -2.96
CA LEU A 80 -3.71 6.86 -3.29
C LEU A 80 -4.23 7.83 -2.23
N ALA A 81 -5.37 7.55 -1.61
CA ALA A 81 -5.94 8.42 -0.59
C ALA A 81 -5.01 8.60 0.63
N PRO A 82 -4.55 7.54 1.33
CA PRO A 82 -3.58 7.70 2.42
C PRO A 82 -2.24 8.25 1.95
N LEU A 83 -1.80 7.92 0.73
CA LEU A 83 -0.53 8.45 0.20
C LEU A 83 -0.61 9.96 -0.06
N ALA A 84 -1.76 10.47 -0.51
CA ALA A 84 -1.97 11.88 -0.76
C ALA A 84 -1.94 12.72 0.53
N ASP A 85 -2.31 12.15 1.68
CA ASP A 85 -2.24 12.86 2.97
C ASP A 85 -0.80 13.17 3.38
N ILE A 86 0.12 12.24 3.09
CA ILE A 86 1.52 12.36 3.53
C ILE A 86 2.45 12.90 2.45
N LEU A 87 2.09 12.72 1.16
CA LEU A 87 2.97 13.04 0.05
C LEU A 87 2.21 13.48 -1.22
N PRO A 88 1.36 14.54 -1.15
CA PRO A 88 0.44 14.91 -2.23
C PRO A 88 1.13 15.31 -3.52
N ASN A 89 2.29 15.98 -3.40
CA ASN A 89 3.00 16.60 -4.52
C ASN A 89 4.06 15.70 -5.16
N GLN A 90 4.22 14.46 -4.68
CA GLN A 90 5.16 13.52 -5.29
C GLN A 90 4.69 13.16 -6.70
N ILE A 91 5.58 13.38 -7.67
CA ILE A 91 5.30 13.01 -9.06
C ILE A 91 5.60 11.51 -9.22
N ILE A 92 4.60 10.78 -9.71
CA ILE A 92 4.73 9.41 -10.17
C ILE A 92 4.30 9.36 -11.63
N GLN A 93 5.20 8.90 -12.49
CA GLN A 93 5.07 8.99 -13.94
C GLN A 93 4.92 10.45 -14.40
N THR A 94 3.70 10.89 -14.72
CA THR A 94 3.42 12.21 -15.33
C THR A 94 2.61 13.15 -14.44
N LYS A 95 2.12 12.69 -13.29
CA LYS A 95 1.23 13.45 -12.41
C LYS A 95 1.62 13.30 -10.95
N THR A 96 1.19 14.26 -10.13
CA THR A 96 1.28 14.18 -8.67
C THR A 96 0.36 13.10 -8.11
N ILE A 97 0.64 12.61 -6.91
CA ILE A 97 -0.24 11.68 -6.19
C ILE A 97 -1.65 12.25 -6.04
N LEU A 98 -1.77 13.55 -5.75
CA LEU A 98 -3.07 14.21 -5.61
C LEU A 98 -3.87 14.21 -6.93
N GLU A 99 -3.22 14.49 -8.05
CA GLU A 99 -3.86 14.44 -9.37
C GLU A 99 -4.29 13.03 -9.76
N TRP A 100 -3.50 12.01 -9.41
CA TRP A 100 -3.89 10.60 -9.60
C TRP A 100 -5.10 10.23 -8.73
N LYS A 101 -5.08 10.62 -7.45
CA LYS A 101 -6.19 10.38 -6.52
C LYS A 101 -7.50 10.97 -7.06
N ASN A 102 -7.45 12.20 -7.59
CA ASN A 102 -8.63 12.90 -8.09
C ASN A 102 -9.25 12.29 -9.36
N GLN A 103 -8.59 11.33 -10.02
CA GLN A 103 -9.14 10.58 -11.16
C GLN A 103 -9.95 9.35 -10.74
N LEU A 104 -9.86 8.94 -9.48
CA LEU A 104 -10.59 7.78 -8.97
C LEU A 104 -11.84 8.22 -8.19
N ASP A 105 -12.81 7.32 -8.08
CA ASP A 105 -14.00 7.53 -7.25
C ASP A 105 -13.62 7.61 -5.77
N GLN A 106 -13.73 8.80 -5.18
CA GLN A 106 -13.41 9.04 -3.78
C GLN A 106 -14.43 8.42 -2.83
N ASN A 107 -15.65 8.12 -3.30
CA ASN A 107 -16.67 7.45 -2.50
C ASN A 107 -16.37 5.97 -2.27
N ALA A 108 -15.46 5.40 -3.08
CA ALA A 108 -15.02 4.02 -2.94
C ALA A 108 -14.06 3.80 -1.75
N VAL A 109 -13.75 4.84 -0.96
CA VAL A 109 -12.99 4.73 0.30
C VAL A 109 -13.62 5.57 1.41
N LYS A 110 -13.67 5.02 2.62
CA LYS A 110 -14.09 5.70 3.85
C LYS A 110 -12.89 5.92 4.74
N ILE A 111 -12.85 7.09 5.36
CA ILE A 111 -11.87 7.44 6.38
C ILE A 111 -12.43 7.03 7.74
N ILE A 112 -11.65 6.30 8.53
CA ILE A 112 -12.06 5.72 9.81
C ILE A 112 -10.97 6.02 10.86
N GLU A 113 -11.37 6.08 12.14
CA GLU A 113 -10.49 6.24 13.31
C GLU A 113 -9.48 7.40 13.19
N ASN A 114 -9.89 8.59 13.63
CA ASN A 114 -9.04 9.79 13.72
C ASN A 114 -8.35 10.21 12.41
N ASN A 115 -8.94 9.91 11.26
CA ASN A 115 -8.41 10.21 9.94
C ASN A 115 -7.08 9.51 9.59
N GLN A 116 -6.81 8.35 10.18
CA GLN A 116 -5.55 7.62 9.92
C GLN A 116 -5.74 6.36 9.08
N TRP A 117 -6.96 5.82 9.01
CA TRP A 117 -7.24 4.56 8.33
C TRP A 117 -8.23 4.71 7.19
N TYR A 118 -7.96 3.98 6.11
CA TYR A 118 -8.73 4.01 4.88
C TYR A 118 -9.35 2.64 4.61
N GLN A 119 -10.68 2.58 4.61
CA GLN A 119 -11.44 1.35 4.40
C GLN A 119 -12.17 1.41 3.05
N PRO A 120 -11.97 0.44 2.14
CA PRO A 120 -12.71 0.42 0.88
C PRO A 120 -14.21 0.22 1.11
N SER A 121 -15.05 0.80 0.24
CA SER A 121 -16.52 0.80 0.38
C SER A 121 -17.26 -0.14 -0.58
N PHE A 122 -16.56 -1.08 -1.22
CA PHE A 122 -17.12 -2.03 -2.20
C PHE A 122 -17.44 -3.40 -1.60
#